data_AF-A0A7U9X4Y8-F1
#
_entry.id   AF-A0A7U9X4Y8-F1
#
_cell.length_a   1.000
_cell.length_b   1.000
_cell.length_c   1.000
_cell.angle_alpha   90.00
_cell.angle_beta   90.00
_cell.angle_gamma   90.00
#
_symmetry.space_group_name_H-M   'P 1'
#
loop_
_entity.id
_entity.type
_entity.pdbx_description
1 polymer ?
#
loop_
_entity_poly.entity_id
_entity_poly.type
_entity_poly.pdbx_seq_one_letter_code
_entity_poly.pdbx_strand_id
1 'polypeptide(L)'
;MYQHLLCYECIFYLVRKYTHSTELAYKAVGKLLEIVKVCSVTNNEILIAFQKKAKDFEDCLVATCAKSIHCDYVATRNKRDFEGFGISVLTPTEILLKII
;
A
#
# COMPACT_ATOMS: atom_id res chain seq x y z
N MET A 1 -10.67 0.06 -4.02
CA MET A 1 -9.24 0.33 -3.78
C MET A 1 -8.87 -0.23 -2.42
N TYR A 2 -7.73 -0.93 -2.33
CA TYR A 2 -7.17 -1.42 -1.07
C TYR A 2 -5.88 -0.68 -0.77
N GLN A 3 -5.64 -0.38 0.50
CA GLN A 3 -4.42 0.28 0.94
C GLN A 3 -3.75 -0.53 2.03
N HIS A 4 -2.44 -0.73 1.87
CA HIS A 4 -1.62 -1.45 2.83
C HIS A 4 -1.50 -0.65 4.14
N LEU A 5 -1.43 -1.36 5.27
CA LEU A 5 -1.44 -0.77 6.61
C LEU A 5 -0.34 0.29 6.79
N LEU A 6 0.85 0.06 6.23
CA LEU A 6 2.00 0.97 6.31
C LEU A 6 1.72 2.36 5.72
N CYS A 7 0.80 2.47 4.75
CA CYS A 7 0.49 3.75 4.15
C CYS A 7 -0.32 4.66 5.12
N TYR A 8 -1.11 4.06 6.02
CA TYR A 8 -1.83 4.82 7.04
C TYR A 8 -0.86 5.41 8.08
N GLU A 9 0.15 4.64 8.48
CA GLU A 9 1.26 5.10 9.32
C GLU A 9 1.99 6.28 8.68
N CYS A 10 2.33 6.19 7.38
CA CYS A 10 2.97 7.29 6.66
C CYS A 10 2.11 8.57 6.66
N ILE A 11 0.82 8.45 6.39
CA ILE A 11 -0.08 9.61 6.33
C ILE A 11 -0.23 10.25 7.70
N PHE A 12 -0.44 9.42 8.74
CA PHE A 12 -0.50 9.90 10.11
C PHE A 12 0.78 10.65 10.49
N TYR A 13 1.94 10.03 10.24
CA TYR A 13 3.24 10.61 10.53
C TYR A 13 3.45 11.93 9.79
N LEU A 14 3.18 11.99 8.48
CA LEU A 14 3.37 13.18 7.67
C LEU A 14 2.44 14.31 8.12
N VAL A 15 1.14 14.06 8.29
CA VAL A 15 0.19 15.09 8.74
C VAL A 15 0.61 15.61 10.11
N ARG A 16 0.94 14.74 11.06
CA ARG A 16 1.39 15.16 12.39
C ARG A 16 2.69 15.94 12.34
N LYS A 17 3.65 15.53 11.50
CA LYS A 17 4.97 16.17 11.36
C LYS A 17 4.85 17.61 10.87
N TYR A 18 3.97 17.87 9.90
CA TYR A 18 3.87 19.20 9.27
C TYR A 18 2.82 20.11 9.91
N THR A 19 1.79 19.55 10.57
CA THR A 19 0.75 20.35 11.24
C THR A 19 0.96 20.48 12.74
N HIS A 20 1.84 19.65 13.32
CA HIS A 20 2.03 19.48 14.76
C HIS A 20 0.73 19.12 15.53
N SER A 21 -0.31 18.67 14.81
CA SER A 21 -1.61 18.33 15.39
C SER A 21 -1.91 16.84 15.21
N THR A 22 -2.04 16.16 16.34
CA THR A 22 -2.49 14.75 16.39
C THR A 22 -3.95 14.63 15.94
N GLU A 23 -4.81 15.60 16.26
CA GLU A 23 -6.22 15.60 15.87
C GLU A 23 -6.36 15.65 14.34
N LEU A 24 -5.61 16.53 13.67
CA LEU A 24 -5.63 16.62 12.21
C LEU A 24 -5.10 15.34 11.56
N ALA A 25 -4.13 14.66 12.17
CA ALA A 25 -3.62 13.38 11.69
C ALA A 25 -4.69 12.27 11.77
N TYR A 26 -5.40 12.15 12.89
CA TYR A 26 -6.52 11.22 13.03
C TYR A 26 -7.67 11.56 12.07
N LYS A 27 -7.97 12.85 11.88
CA LYS A 27 -8.99 13.28 10.91
C LYS A 27 -8.62 12.91 9.47
N ALA A 28 -7.35 13.05 9.09
CA ALA A 28 -6.87 12.65 7.77
C ALA A 28 -6.96 11.13 7.55
N VAL A 29 -6.50 10.33 8.53
CA VAL A 29 -6.61 8.87 8.50
C VAL A 29 -8.08 8.43 8.46
N GLY A 30 -8.94 9.03 9.28
CA GLY A 30 -10.38 8.74 9.32
C GLY A 30 -11.06 8.95 7.96
N LYS A 31 -10.80 10.09 7.31
CA LYS A 31 -11.31 10.37 5.95
C LYS A 31 -10.85 9.35 4.91
N LEU A 32 -9.64 8.80 5.04
CA LEU A 32 -9.16 7.77 4.13
C LEU A 32 -9.87 6.43 4.33
N LEU A 33 -10.15 6.08 5.59
CA LEU A 33 -10.90 4.86 5.93
C LEU A 33 -12.35 4.90 5.39
N GLU A 34 -12.92 6.07 5.13
CA GLU A 34 -14.23 6.21 4.49
C GLU A 34 -14.23 5.82 3.00
N ILE A 35 -13.09 5.94 2.31
CA ILE A 35 -13.00 5.77 0.85
C ILE A 35 -12.11 4.59 0.41
N VAL A 36 -11.29 4.05 1.31
CA VAL A 36 -10.37 2.93 1.02
C VAL A 36 -10.53 1.80 2.04
N LYS A 37 -10.51 0.56 1.55
CA LYS A 37 -10.48 -0.62 2.42
C LYS A 37 -9.04 -0.91 2.85
N VAL A 38 -8.86 -1.30 4.09
CA VAL A 38 -7.56 -1.76 4.60
C VAL A 38 -7.29 -3.18 4.10
N CYS A 39 -6.11 -3.41 3.55
CA CYS A 39 -5.66 -4.77 3.27
C CYS A 39 -5.18 -5.44 4.57
N SER A 40 -5.79 -6.57 4.94
CA SER A 40 -5.33 -7.37 6.07
C SER A 40 -3.96 -7.98 5.76
N VAL A 41 -3.10 -8.04 6.78
CA VAL A 41 -1.83 -8.77 6.74
C VAL A 41 -1.94 -9.89 7.76
N THR A 42 -1.84 -11.15 7.32
CA THR A 42 -1.85 -12.31 8.22
C THR A 42 -0.46 -12.91 8.34
N ASN A 43 -0.28 -13.84 9.28
CA ASN A 43 0.96 -14.60 9.42
C ASN A 43 1.35 -15.32 8.12
N ASN A 44 0.37 -15.71 7.29
CA ASN A 44 0.64 -16.38 6.03
C ASN A 44 1.35 -15.45 5.03
N GLU A 45 0.85 -14.22 4.84
CA GLU A 45 1.50 -13.24 3.96
C GLU A 45 2.91 -12.89 4.44
N ILE A 46 3.08 -12.73 5.76
CA ILE A 46 4.39 -12.47 6.37
C ILE A 46 5.36 -13.63 6.11
N LEU A 47 4.93 -14.87 6.30
CA LEU A 47 5.77 -16.06 6.08
C LEU A 47 6.19 -16.17 4.62
N ILE A 48 5.27 -15.97 3.68
CA ILE A 48 5.56 -15.99 2.24
C ILE A 48 6.57 -14.89 1.88
N ALA A 49 6.35 -13.67 2.36
CA ALA A 49 7.26 -12.54 2.10
C ALA A 49 8.66 -12.79 2.72
N PHE A 50 8.71 -13.35 3.92
CA PHE A 50 9.95 -13.72 4.61
C PHE A 50 10.75 -14.77 3.84
N GLN A 51 10.08 -15.84 3.37
CA GLN A 51 10.72 -16.91 2.60
C GLN A 51 11.29 -16.43 1.27
N LYS A 52 10.67 -15.41 0.65
CA LYS A 52 11.15 -14.82 -0.61
C LYS A 52 12.51 -14.14 -0.48
N LYS A 53 12.91 -13.71 0.73
CA LYS A 53 14.19 -13.01 0.98
C LYS A 53 14.45 -11.88 -0.02
N ALA A 54 13.40 -11.13 -0.34
CA ALA A 54 13.50 -10.00 -1.26
C ALA A 54 14.44 -8.93 -0.70
N LYS A 55 15.04 -8.14 -1.60
CA LYS A 55 15.90 -7.01 -1.21
C LYS A 55 15.14 -6.00 -0.36
N ASP A 56 13.91 -5.70 -0.76
CA ASP A 56 12.97 -4.90 0.02
C ASP A 56 11.85 -5.81 0.53
N PHE A 57 11.78 -5.93 1.85
CA PHE A 57 10.77 -6.77 2.50
C PHE A 57 9.38 -6.14 2.43
N GLU A 58 9.29 -4.80 2.50
CA GLU A 58 8.01 -4.08 2.48
C GLU A 58 7.33 -4.25 1.13
N ASP A 59 8.04 -4.01 0.03
CA ASP A 59 7.47 -4.17 -1.32
C ASP A 59 7.06 -5.62 -1.59
N CYS A 60 7.86 -6.58 -1.11
CA CYS A 60 7.54 -8.00 -1.17
C CYS A 60 6.26 -8.35 -0.41
N LEU A 61 6.10 -7.80 0.80
CA LEU A 61 4.91 -8.02 1.61
C LEU A 61 3.68 -7.37 0.96
N VAL A 62 3.79 -6.13 0.47
CA VAL A 62 2.72 -5.45 -0.27
C VAL A 62 2.28 -6.25 -1.49
N ALA A 63 3.23 -6.74 -2.29
CA ALA A 63 2.93 -7.55 -3.47
C ALA A 63 2.28 -8.89 -3.09
N THR A 64 2.72 -9.51 -1.99
CA THR A 64 2.16 -10.75 -1.46
C THR A 64 0.72 -10.54 -0.99
N CYS A 65 0.47 -9.51 -0.18
CA CYS A 65 -0.88 -9.13 0.26
C CYS A 65 -1.80 -8.82 -0.92
N ALA A 66 -1.34 -8.02 -1.89
CA ALA A 66 -2.12 -7.65 -3.06
C ALA A 66 -2.52 -8.88 -3.89
N LYS A 67 -1.65 -9.89 -3.98
CA LYS A 67 -2.00 -11.18 -4.59
C LYS A 67 -3.02 -11.98 -3.78
N SER A 68 -2.85 -12.07 -2.46
CA SER A 68 -3.76 -12.81 -1.57
C SER A 68 -5.20 -12.28 -1.65
N ILE A 69 -5.37 -10.97 -1.90
CA ILE A 69 -6.70 -10.35 -2.06
C ILE A 69 -7.14 -10.21 -3.51
N HIS A 70 -6.41 -10.79 -4.47
CA HIS A 70 -6.70 -10.72 -5.90
C HIS A 70 -6.87 -9.29 -6.44
N CYS A 71 -6.02 -8.36 -5.99
CA CYS A 71 -6.01 -7.01 -6.56
C CYS A 71 -5.69 -7.03 -8.06
N ASP A 72 -6.43 -6.23 -8.83
CA ASP A 72 -6.21 -6.09 -10.27
C ASP A 72 -4.82 -5.50 -10.58
N TYR A 73 -4.36 -4.54 -9.77
CA TYR A 73 -3.06 -3.89 -9.89
C TYR A 73 -2.60 -3.24 -8.58
N VAL A 74 -1.28 -3.07 -8.45
CA VAL A 74 -0.64 -2.22 -7.44
C VAL A 74 -0.40 -0.83 -8.03
N ALA A 75 -0.82 0.21 -7.32
CA ALA A 75 -0.56 1.59 -7.65
C ALA A 75 0.75 2.06 -7.01
N THR A 76 1.79 2.35 -7.80
CA THR A 76 3.09 2.84 -7.27
C THR A 76 3.81 3.74 -8.27
N ARG A 77 4.65 4.64 -7.76
CA ARG A 77 5.57 5.43 -8.60
C ARG A 77 6.81 4.66 -9.01
N ASN A 78 7.16 3.57 -8.32
CA ASN A 78 8.34 2.76 -8.64
C ASN A 78 7.94 1.34 -9.06
N LYS A 79 7.72 1.16 -10.36
CA LYS A 79 7.36 -0.16 -10.92
C LYS A 79 8.45 -1.21 -10.75
N ARG A 80 9.72 -0.77 -10.78
CA ARG A 80 10.88 -1.66 -10.78
C ARG A 80 10.96 -2.52 -9.52
N ASP A 81 10.56 -1.94 -8.39
CA ASP A 81 10.59 -2.65 -7.10
C ASP A 81 9.57 -3.80 -7.07
N PHE A 82 8.60 -3.80 -7.99
CA PHE A 82 7.58 -4.83 -8.11
C PHE A 82 7.83 -5.85 -9.24
N GLU A 83 8.96 -5.71 -9.96
CA GLU A 83 9.34 -6.63 -11.02
C GLU A 83 9.58 -8.05 -10.46
N GLY A 84 9.16 -9.07 -11.21
CA GLY A 84 9.29 -10.46 -10.78
C GLY A 84 8.32 -10.89 -9.68
N PHE A 85 7.55 -9.97 -9.07
CA PHE A 85 6.47 -10.38 -8.18
C PHE A 85 5.26 -10.90 -8.95
N GLY A 86 5.10 -10.69 -10.26
CA GLY A 86 4.00 -11.29 -11.02
C GLY A 86 2.63 -10.74 -10.62
N ILE A 87 2.56 -9.43 -10.38
CA ILE A 87 1.34 -8.65 -10.18
C ILE A 87 1.35 -7.49 -11.18
N SER A 88 0.18 -7.06 -11.65
CA SER A 88 0.09 -5.88 -12.51
C SER A 88 0.42 -4.62 -11.72
N VAL A 89 1.18 -3.70 -12.31
CA VAL A 89 1.65 -2.49 -11.62
C VAL A 89 1.41 -1.29 -12.51
N LEU A 90 0.71 -0.30 -11.97
CA LEU A 90 0.39 0.95 -12.65
C LEU A 90 0.88 2.15 -11.82
N THR A 91 1.32 3.19 -12.52
CA THR A 91 1.53 4.49 -11.92
C THR A 91 0.20 5.21 -11.69
N PRO A 92 0.14 6.17 -10.74
CA PRO A 92 -1.05 7.01 -10.58
C PRO A 92 -1.51 7.67 -11.88
N THR A 93 -0.57 8.11 -12.73
CA THR A 93 -0.88 8.71 -14.04
C THR A 93 -1.54 7.72 -14.99
N GLU A 94 -1.05 6.47 -15.05
CA GLU A 94 -1.65 5.43 -15.90
C GLU A 94 -3.02 4.99 -15.39
N ILE A 95 -3.23 4.99 -14.08
CA ILE A 95 -4.55 4.73 -13.48
C ILE A 95 -5.52 5.84 -13.87
N LEU A 96 -5.09 7.10 -13.78
CA LEU A 96 -5.92 8.24 -14.16
C LEU A 96 -6.37 8.14 -15.63
N LEU A 97 -5.45 7.81 -16.54
CA LEU A 97 -5.77 7.60 -17.96
C LEU A 97 -6.72 6.42 -18.24
N LYS A 98 -6.93 5.50 -17.30
CA LYS A 98 -7.87 4.38 -17.41
C LYS A 98 -9.25 4.66 -16.81
N ILE A 99 -9.36 5.68 -15.95
CA ILE A 99 -10.59 6.03 -15.23
C ILE A 99 -11.33 7.19 -15.93
N ILE A 100 -10.62 7.99 -16.72
CA ILE A 100 -11.18 9.00 -17.63
C ILE A 100 -11.59 8.30 -18.94
#